data_AF-A0A2Z6MP38-F1
#
_entry.id   AF-A0A2Z6MP38-F1
#
_cell.length_a   1.000
_cell.length_b   1.000
_cell.length_c   1.000
_cell.angle_alpha   90.00
_cell.angle_beta   90.00
_cell.angle_gamma   90.00
#
_symmetry.space_group_name_H-M   'P 1'
#
loop_
_entity.id
_entity.type
_entity.pdbx_description
1 polymer ?
#
loop_
_entity_poly.entity_id
_entity_poly.type
_entity_poly.pdbx_seq_one_letter_code
_entity_poly.pdbx_strand_id
1 'polypeptide(L)'
;MENVIEQDIVIVGAGIAGLTTSLGLHSGAREVRCVRRKLLLEALANELPNGTIRYMSKVVAIEEFGFFKILHLADGTTIKTKVLIGCDGVNSVVAKWLNFKEASYTGRYATRGYAELKNPHQIEAMFMQYFGKGFRAGAIPCNEKGVYWFFTWTPINQEPNIAQF
;
A
#
# COMPACT_ATOMS: atom_id res chain seq x y z
N MET A 1 -16.52 -30.96 -7.17
CA MET A 1 -15.42 -31.25 -6.23
C MET A 1 -14.89 -29.91 -5.77
N GLU A 2 -15.03 -29.58 -4.48
CA GLU A 2 -14.39 -28.39 -3.91
C GLU A 2 -12.88 -28.53 -4.04
N ASN A 3 -12.23 -27.52 -4.62
CA ASN A 3 -10.78 -27.53 -4.77
C ASN A 3 -10.15 -27.04 -3.47
N VAL A 4 -9.70 -27.97 -2.63
CA VAL A 4 -9.10 -27.66 -1.32
C VAL A 4 -7.58 -27.66 -1.48
N ILE A 5 -6.95 -26.56 -1.10
CA ILE A 5 -5.50 -26.38 -1.06
C ILE A 5 -5.05 -26.33 0.41
N GLU A 6 -4.09 -27.15 0.79
CA GLU A 6 -3.45 -27.08 2.10
C GLU A 6 -2.09 -26.37 2.01
N GLN A 7 -1.85 -25.41 2.89
CA GLN A 7 -0.58 -24.67 3.02
C GLN A 7 -0.30 -24.44 4.51
N ASP A 8 0.96 -24.44 4.93
CA ASP A 8 1.26 -24.18 6.34
C ASP A 8 1.12 -22.70 6.72
N ILE A 9 1.52 -21.82 5.80
CA ILE A 9 1.50 -20.37 5.98
C ILE A 9 0.90 -19.74 4.73
N VAL A 10 -0.06 -18.83 4.92
CA VAL A 10 -0.67 -18.05 3.84
C VAL A 10 -0.55 -16.57 4.17
N ILE A 11 -0.03 -15.81 3.21
CA ILE A 11 -0.02 -14.34 3.24
C ILE A 11 -1.08 -13.86 2.26
N VAL A 12 -2.09 -13.14 2.75
CA VAL A 12 -3.11 -12.55 1.89
C VAL A 12 -2.69 -11.12 1.57
N GLY A 13 -2.37 -10.86 0.31
CA GLY A 13 -2.03 -9.53 -0.17
C GLY A 13 -3.20 -8.88 -0.91
N ALA A 14 -3.32 -7.56 -0.80
CA ALA A 14 -4.11 -6.80 -1.75
C ALA A 14 -3.18 -6.37 -2.89
N GLY A 15 -3.52 -6.74 -4.13
CA GLY A 15 -2.80 -6.22 -5.29
C GLY A 15 -2.84 -4.69 -5.23
N ILE A 16 -1.70 -4.04 -4.98
CA ILE A 16 -1.74 -2.60 -4.78
C ILE A 16 -1.82 -1.90 -6.13
N ALA A 17 -3.03 -1.53 -6.53
CA ALA A 17 -3.25 -0.48 -7.50
C ALA A 17 -2.95 0.88 -6.84
N GLY A 18 -1.94 1.59 -7.32
CA GLY A 18 -1.59 2.92 -6.80
C GLY A 18 -0.33 3.50 -7.41
N LEU A 19 -0.32 4.82 -7.65
CA LEU A 19 0.82 5.56 -8.15
C LEU A 19 1.85 5.80 -7.03
N THR A 20 3.07 5.30 -7.28
CA THR A 20 4.36 5.55 -6.62
C THR A 20 4.42 5.52 -5.08
N THR A 21 5.32 4.69 -4.56
CA THR A 21 5.73 4.71 -3.15
C THR A 21 7.16 5.20 -3.12
N SER A 22 7.41 6.33 -2.45
CA SER A 22 8.76 6.76 -2.10
C SER A 22 9.35 5.77 -1.10
N LEU A 23 10.37 5.02 -1.48
CA LEU A 23 11.14 4.19 -0.57
C LEU A 23 12.44 4.94 -0.25
N GLY A 24 12.51 5.55 0.94
CA GLY A 24 13.79 6.06 1.44
C GLY A 24 14.73 4.90 1.75
N LEU A 25 15.63 4.56 0.83
CA LEU A 25 16.70 3.59 1.08
C LEU A 25 17.77 4.24 1.95
N HIS A 26 17.90 3.77 3.19
CA HIS A 26 18.97 4.19 4.08
C HIS A 26 20.27 3.49 3.70
N SER A 27 21.23 4.24 3.14
CA SER A 27 22.63 3.81 3.03
C SER A 27 23.52 4.96 3.48
N GLY A 28 24.25 4.77 4.59
CA GLY A 28 25.48 5.46 5.03
C GLY A 28 25.46 6.99 5.21
N ALA A 29 24.77 7.74 4.35
CA ALA A 29 24.68 9.18 4.29
C ALA A 29 23.25 9.61 3.90
N ARG A 30 22.26 9.33 4.76
CA ARG A 30 20.87 9.88 4.74
C ARG A 30 20.29 10.24 3.35
N GLU A 31 20.42 9.35 2.37
CA GLU A 31 19.91 9.60 1.02
C GLU A 31 18.44 9.15 0.93
N VAL A 32 17.60 9.94 0.27
CA VAL A 32 16.21 9.59 0.00
C VAL A 32 16.02 9.51 -1.51
N ARG A 33 15.75 8.31 -2.02
CA ARG A 33 15.45 8.10 -3.44
C ARG A 33 13.98 7.79 -3.66
N CYS A 34 13.42 8.31 -4.75
CA CYS A 34 12.12 7.87 -5.22
C CYS A 34 12.28 6.65 -6.14
N VAL A 35 11.46 5.62 -5.94
CA VAL A 35 11.36 4.48 -6.87
C VAL A 35 9.94 4.34 -7.37
N ARG A 36 9.77 3.93 -8.63
CA ARG A 36 8.44 3.65 -9.18
C ARG A 36 7.89 2.41 -8.49
N ARG A 37 6.67 2.50 -7.94
CA ARG A 37 6.01 1.40 -7.22
C ARG A 37 5.99 0.10 -8.03
N LYS A 38 5.65 0.19 -9.32
CA LYS A 38 5.62 -0.95 -10.24
C LYS A 38 6.96 -1.68 -10.26
N LEU A 39 8.05 -0.95 -10.50
CA LEU A 39 9.41 -1.53 -10.56
C LEU A 39 9.83 -2.16 -9.23
N LEU A 40 9.51 -1.52 -8.10
CA LEU A 40 9.80 -2.07 -6.78
C LEU A 40 9.04 -3.39 -6.55
N LEU A 41 7.75 -3.43 -6.86
CA LEU A 41 6.94 -4.63 -6.68
C LEU A 41 7.36 -5.76 -7.64
N GLU A 42 7.69 -5.43 -8.89
CA GLU A 42 8.21 -6.40 -9.86
C GLU A 42 9.55 -6.97 -9.40
N ALA A 43 10.47 -6.13 -8.93
CA ALA A 43 11.74 -6.58 -8.38
C ALA A 43 11.52 -7.54 -7.19
N LEU A 44 10.70 -7.15 -6.21
CA LEU A 44 10.41 -8.00 -5.05
C LEU A 44 9.72 -9.31 -5.42
N ALA A 45 8.79 -9.28 -6.39
CA ALA A 45 8.10 -10.49 -6.84
C ALA A 45 9.03 -11.44 -7.61
N ASN A 46 9.97 -10.91 -8.40
CA ASN A 46 10.93 -11.69 -9.18
C ASN A 46 11.98 -12.39 -8.31
N GLU A 47 12.26 -11.88 -7.11
CA GLU A 47 13.14 -12.53 -6.14
C GLU A 47 12.49 -13.73 -5.43
N LEU A 48 11.17 -13.94 -5.59
CA LEU A 48 10.48 -15.08 -5.00
C LEU A 48 10.55 -16.31 -5.91
N PRO A 49 10.62 -17.52 -5.34
CA PRO A 49 10.50 -18.75 -6.10
C PRO A 49 9.24 -18.79 -6.97
N ASN A 50 9.33 -19.44 -8.13
CA ASN A 50 8.18 -19.56 -9.01
C ASN A 50 7.03 -20.31 -8.31
N GLY A 51 5.80 -19.82 -8.48
CA GLY A 51 4.60 -20.36 -7.83
C GLY A 51 4.34 -19.85 -6.41
N THR A 52 5.21 -19.02 -5.81
CA THR A 52 4.97 -18.43 -4.48
C THR A 52 3.76 -17.48 -4.48
N ILE A 53 3.56 -16.68 -5.53
CA ILE A 53 2.43 -15.75 -5.63
C ILE A 53 1.32 -16.37 -6.46
N ARG A 54 0.10 -16.38 -5.92
CA ARG A 54 -1.12 -16.79 -6.61
C ARG A 54 -2.03 -15.57 -6.84
N TYR A 55 -2.08 -15.09 -8.07
CA TYR A 55 -2.94 -13.95 -8.45
C TYR A 55 -4.41 -14.35 -8.57
N MET A 56 -5.29 -13.37 -8.72
CA MET A 56 -6.76 -13.54 -8.87
C MET A 56 -7.41 -14.34 -7.72
N SER A 57 -6.73 -14.44 -6.58
CA SER A 57 -7.15 -15.24 -5.43
C SER A 57 -7.82 -14.37 -4.36
N LYS A 58 -8.95 -13.74 -4.70
CA LYS A 58 -9.67 -12.84 -3.79
C LYS A 58 -10.30 -13.64 -2.65
N VAL A 59 -9.85 -13.43 -1.41
CA VAL A 59 -10.49 -13.99 -0.22
C VAL A 59 -11.83 -13.28 0.03
N VAL A 60 -12.89 -14.06 0.28
CA VAL A 60 -14.25 -13.54 0.52
C VAL A 60 -14.79 -13.90 1.90
N ALA A 61 -14.29 -14.98 2.51
CA ALA A 61 -14.64 -15.37 3.87
C ALA A 61 -13.46 -16.10 4.55
N ILE A 62 -13.42 -16.02 5.87
CA ILE A 62 -12.44 -16.70 6.71
C ILE A 62 -13.18 -17.35 7.87
N GLU A 63 -12.92 -18.63 8.08
CA GLU A 63 -13.43 -19.42 9.20
C GLU A 63 -12.26 -20.01 10.00
N GLU A 64 -12.51 -20.41 11.24
CA GLU A 64 -11.54 -21.11 12.06
C GLU A 64 -12.06 -22.49 12.45
N PHE A 65 -11.23 -23.51 12.26
CA PHE A 65 -11.52 -24.89 12.62
C PHE A 65 -10.34 -25.50 13.35
N GLY A 66 -10.46 -25.62 14.68
CA GLY A 66 -9.35 -26.04 15.55
C GLY A 66 -8.15 -25.11 15.40
N PHE A 67 -7.00 -25.65 15.00
CA PHE A 67 -5.78 -24.85 14.78
C PHE A 67 -5.72 -24.21 13.39
N PHE A 68 -6.62 -24.59 12.47
CA PHE A 68 -6.58 -24.16 11.07
C PHE A 68 -7.51 -22.99 10.78
N LYS A 69 -7.11 -22.19 9.80
CA LYS A 69 -7.84 -21.05 9.26
C LYS A 69 -8.25 -21.46 7.85
N ILE A 70 -9.54 -21.38 7.58
CA ILE A 70 -10.13 -21.78 6.30
C ILE A 70 -10.48 -20.50 5.54
N LEU A 71 -9.80 -20.26 4.43
CA LEU A 71 -10.02 -19.12 3.55
C LEU A 71 -10.86 -19.57 2.37
N HIS A 72 -11.99 -18.91 2.14
CA HIS A 72 -12.80 -19.11 0.94
C HIS A 72 -12.46 -18.04 -0.08
N LEU A 73 -12.14 -18.46 -1.31
CA LEU A 73 -11.86 -17.57 -2.42
C LEU A 73 -13.11 -17.30 -3.27
N ALA A 74 -13.13 -16.18 -3.96
CA ALA A 74 -14.23 -15.77 -4.83
C ALA A 74 -14.50 -16.75 -6.00
N ASP A 75 -13.50 -17.55 -6.39
CA ASP A 75 -13.62 -18.57 -7.43
C ASP A 75 -14.13 -19.93 -6.90
N GLY A 76 -14.45 -20.02 -5.60
CA GLY A 76 -14.90 -21.25 -4.94
C GLY A 76 -13.77 -22.15 -4.42
N THR A 77 -12.50 -21.79 -4.63
CA THR A 77 -11.36 -22.51 -4.03
C THR A 77 -11.35 -22.29 -2.51
N THR A 78 -11.02 -23.33 -1.76
CA THR A 78 -10.80 -23.26 -0.30
C THR A 78 -9.32 -23.46 0.00
N ILE A 79 -8.74 -22.57 0.81
CA ILE A 79 -7.37 -22.70 1.31
C ILE A 79 -7.40 -22.94 2.81
N LYS A 80 -6.80 -24.05 3.25
CA LYS A 80 -6.63 -24.39 4.66
C LYS A 80 -5.20 -24.08 5.09
N THR A 81 -5.04 -23.28 6.14
CA THR A 81 -3.73 -22.86 6.65
C THR A 81 -3.57 -22.95 8.16
N LYS A 82 -2.34 -23.18 8.64
CA LYS A 82 -2.01 -23.10 10.07
C LYS A 82 -1.80 -21.65 10.50
N VAL A 83 -1.11 -20.87 9.67
CA VAL A 83 -0.81 -19.45 9.92
C VAL A 83 -1.38 -18.59 8.78
N LEU A 84 -2.08 -17.53 9.17
CA LEU A 84 -2.63 -16.53 8.26
C LEU A 84 -2.03 -15.16 8.58
N ILE A 85 -1.43 -14.52 7.59
CA ILE A 85 -0.87 -13.17 7.69
C ILE A 85 -1.66 -12.23 6.77
N GLY A 86 -2.33 -11.24 7.35
CA GLY A 86 -3.08 -10.21 6.61
C GLY A 86 -2.18 -9.07 6.14
N CYS A 87 -1.97 -8.97 4.83
CA CYS A 87 -1.28 -7.88 4.13
C CYS A 87 -2.19 -7.25 3.07
N ASP A 88 -3.51 -7.28 3.30
CA ASP A 88 -4.59 -6.95 2.36
C ASP A 88 -5.13 -5.52 2.50
N GLY A 89 -4.33 -4.64 3.10
CA GLY A 89 -4.50 -3.18 3.02
C GLY A 89 -5.68 -2.62 3.81
N VAL A 90 -6.09 -1.39 3.46
CA VAL A 90 -7.07 -0.61 4.23
C VAL A 90 -8.46 -1.26 4.31
N ASN A 91 -8.81 -2.10 3.33
CA ASN A 91 -10.09 -2.81 3.25
C ASN A 91 -9.94 -4.30 3.63
N SER A 92 -8.97 -4.62 4.48
CA SER A 92 -8.58 -5.99 4.84
C SER A 92 -9.76 -6.87 5.29
N VAL A 93 -9.92 -8.02 4.64
CA VAL A 93 -10.84 -9.09 5.04
C VAL A 93 -10.31 -9.78 6.29
N VAL A 94 -8.99 -9.93 6.41
CA VAL A 94 -8.35 -10.52 7.60
C VAL A 94 -8.58 -9.65 8.84
N ALA A 95 -8.42 -8.33 8.74
CA ALA A 95 -8.65 -7.40 9.85
C ALA A 95 -10.12 -7.40 10.29
N LYS A 96 -11.06 -7.45 9.33
CA LYS A 96 -12.50 -7.57 9.62
C LYS A 96 -12.82 -8.88 10.34
N TRP A 97 -12.24 -10.00 9.90
CA TRP A 97 -12.39 -11.30 10.57
C TRP A 97 -11.86 -11.28 12.01
N LEU A 98 -10.73 -10.58 12.24
CA LEU A 98 -10.18 -10.35 13.59
C LEU A 98 -10.95 -9.31 14.43
N ASN A 99 -12.09 -8.81 13.92
CA ASN A 99 -12.91 -7.79 14.58
C ASN A 99 -12.15 -6.49 14.90
N PHE A 100 -11.20 -6.10 14.02
CA PHE A 100 -10.54 -4.80 14.14
C PHE A 100 -11.48 -3.68 13.72
N LYS A 101 -11.25 -2.48 14.24
CA LYS A 101 -12.01 -1.29 13.85
C LYS A 101 -11.75 -0.97 12.37
N GLU A 102 -12.81 -0.55 11.69
CA GLU A 102 -12.69 -0.06 10.32
C GLU A 102 -11.82 1.20 10.27
N ALA A 103 -11.20 1.42 9.11
CA ALA A 103 -10.42 2.61 8.87
C ALA A 103 -11.31 3.86 8.99
N SER A 104 -10.86 4.85 9.77
CA SER A 104 -11.55 6.12 9.91
C SER A 104 -11.04 7.14 8.91
N TYR A 105 -11.95 8.03 8.48
CA TYR A 105 -11.58 9.12 7.60
C TYR A 105 -10.79 10.19 8.38
N THR A 106 -9.59 10.53 7.89
CA THR A 106 -8.67 11.44 8.61
C THR A 106 -8.91 12.93 8.32
N GLY A 107 -9.87 13.28 7.47
CA GLY A 107 -10.08 14.66 7.02
C GLY A 107 -9.03 15.17 6.03
N ARG A 108 -8.12 14.32 5.55
CA ARG A 108 -7.04 14.70 4.63
C ARG A 108 -7.27 14.14 3.25
N TYR A 109 -7.02 15.00 2.27
CA TYR A 109 -7.06 14.66 0.86
C TYR A 109 -5.63 14.63 0.31
N ALA A 110 -5.36 13.71 -0.61
CA ALA A 110 -4.08 13.63 -1.28
C ALA A 110 -4.29 13.32 -2.77
N THR A 111 -3.69 14.14 -3.61
CA THR A 111 -3.50 13.87 -5.03
C THR A 111 -2.03 13.59 -5.26
N ARG A 112 -1.73 12.55 -6.01
CA ARG A 112 -0.36 12.11 -6.27
C ARG A 112 -0.25 11.74 -7.74
N GLY A 113 0.93 11.93 -8.31
CA GLY A 113 1.16 11.59 -9.70
C GLY A 113 2.61 11.34 -10.02
N TYR A 114 2.81 10.86 -11.23
CA TYR A 114 4.13 10.65 -11.82
C TYR A 114 4.14 11.35 -13.17
N ALA A 115 5.11 12.25 -13.36
CA ALA A 115 5.34 12.92 -14.62
C ALA A 115 6.55 12.27 -15.31
N GLU A 116 6.35 11.81 -16.55
CA GLU A 116 7.42 11.35 -17.43
C GLU A 116 7.68 12.46 -18.46
N LEU A 117 8.89 13.01 -18.44
CA LEU A 117 9.32 14.07 -19.35
C LEU A 117 9.99 13.47 -20.59
N LYS A 118 9.83 14.13 -21.75
CA LYS A 118 10.49 13.70 -23.00
C LYS A 118 12.02 13.81 -22.89
N ASN A 119 12.48 14.92 -22.32
CA ASN A 119 13.88 15.24 -22.11
C ASN A 119 14.23 15.13 -20.61
N PRO A 120 15.51 14.88 -20.26
CA PRO A 120 15.95 14.91 -18.88
C PRO A 120 15.56 16.21 -18.17
N HIS A 121 15.09 16.11 -16.94
CA HIS A 121 14.80 17.29 -16.13
C HIS A 121 16.07 17.84 -15.50
N GLN A 122 16.05 19.12 -15.12
CA GLN A 122 17.16 19.78 -14.41
C GLN A 122 16.93 19.87 -12.90
N ILE A 123 16.05 19.01 -12.38
CA ILE A 123 15.75 18.94 -10.95
C ILE A 123 16.85 18.14 -10.24
N GLU A 124 17.49 18.76 -9.26
CA GLU A 124 18.46 18.10 -8.39
C GLU A 124 17.83 16.90 -7.66
N ALA A 125 18.64 15.90 -7.29
CA ALA A 125 18.21 14.71 -6.57
C ALA A 125 17.86 15.01 -5.09
N MET A 126 16.92 15.93 -4.88
CA MET A 126 16.45 16.43 -3.59
C MET A 126 14.95 16.29 -3.48
N PHE A 127 14.48 16.10 -2.26
CA PHE A 127 13.07 16.12 -1.96
C PHE A 127 12.59 17.57 -1.75
N MET A 128 11.92 18.14 -2.75
CA MET A 128 11.31 19.46 -2.65
C MET A 128 9.98 19.38 -1.91
N GLN A 129 9.82 20.21 -0.87
CA GLN A 129 8.59 20.29 -0.07
C GLN A 129 8.15 21.74 0.11
N TYR A 130 6.87 21.98 -0.11
CA TYR A 130 6.18 23.25 0.08
C TYR A 130 5.01 23.02 1.04
N PHE A 131 4.82 23.88 2.04
CA PHE A 131 3.75 23.74 3.01
C PHE A 131 3.25 25.09 3.50
N GLY A 132 1.98 25.14 3.89
CA GLY A 132 1.33 26.34 4.43
C GLY A 132 -0.18 26.27 4.28
N LYS A 133 -0.93 27.06 5.06
CA LYS A 133 -2.40 27.23 4.92
C LYS A 133 -3.17 25.90 4.66
N GLY A 134 -2.83 24.83 5.37
CA GLY A 134 -3.52 23.54 5.28
C GLY A 134 -3.08 22.63 4.13
N PHE A 135 -2.20 23.07 3.23
CA PHE A 135 -1.65 22.22 2.17
C PHE A 135 -0.21 21.79 2.43
N ARG A 136 0.18 20.65 1.84
CA ARG A 136 1.58 20.30 1.57
C ARG A 136 1.69 19.80 0.14
N ALA A 137 2.68 20.28 -0.59
CA ALA A 137 3.00 19.83 -1.92
C ALA A 137 4.48 19.43 -1.98
N GLY A 138 4.83 18.57 -2.91
CA GLY A 138 6.22 18.21 -3.09
C GLY A 138 6.46 17.44 -4.37
N ALA A 139 7.73 17.40 -4.75
CA ALA A 139 8.21 16.62 -5.87
C ALA A 139 9.59 16.04 -5.56
N ILE A 140 9.83 14.85 -6.10
CA ILE A 140 11.09 14.12 -5.95
C ILE A 140 11.41 13.40 -7.27
N PRO A 141 12.60 13.63 -7.86
CA PRO A 141 13.09 12.84 -8.98
C PRO A 141 13.18 11.35 -8.62
N CYS A 142 12.67 10.50 -9.51
CA CYS A 142 12.78 9.05 -9.41
C CYS A 142 13.83 8.50 -10.40
N ASN A 143 14.09 9.20 -11.50
CA ASN A 143 15.17 8.95 -12.47
C ASN A 143 15.36 10.23 -13.32
N GLU A 144 16.21 10.22 -14.34
CA GLU A 144 16.53 11.41 -15.17
C GLU A 144 15.32 12.10 -15.83
N LYS A 145 14.24 11.36 -16.09
CA LYS A 145 13.06 11.84 -16.83
C LYS A 145 11.77 11.77 -16.01
N GLY A 146 11.82 11.21 -14.82
CA GLY A 146 10.67 10.76 -14.07
C GLY A 146 10.56 11.44 -12.73
N VAL A 147 9.47 12.17 -12.50
CA VAL A 147 9.26 12.93 -11.26
C VAL A 147 7.98 12.46 -10.58
N TYR A 148 8.08 12.04 -9.33
CA TYR A 148 6.89 11.87 -8.49
C TYR A 148 6.53 13.20 -7.86
N TRP A 149 5.23 13.50 -7.83
CA TRP A 149 4.71 14.69 -7.18
C TRP A 149 3.49 14.35 -6.33
N PHE A 150 3.25 15.16 -5.32
CA PHE A 150 2.05 15.09 -4.51
C PHE A 150 1.55 16.48 -4.13
N PHE A 151 0.25 16.54 -3.88
CA PHE A 151 -0.43 17.62 -3.21
C PHE A 151 -1.33 17.00 -2.15
N THR A 152 -1.28 17.51 -0.94
CA THR A 152 -2.14 17.12 0.16
C THR A 152 -2.83 18.36 0.70
N TRP A 153 -4.08 18.20 1.10
CA TRP A 153 -4.86 19.26 1.71
C TRP A 153 -5.56 18.72 2.94
N THR A 154 -5.44 19.47 4.02
CA THR A 154 -6.21 19.33 5.24
C THR A 154 -7.04 20.60 5.36
N PRO A 155 -8.38 20.53 5.29
CA PRO A 155 -9.23 21.67 5.57
C PRO A 155 -8.85 22.24 6.93
N ILE A 156 -8.58 23.55 6.99
CA ILE A 156 -8.44 24.24 8.26
C ILE A 156 -9.88 24.58 8.68
N ASN A 157 -10.40 23.90 9.69
CA ASN A 157 -11.62 24.36 10.34
C ASN A 157 -11.30 25.72 10.98
N GLN A 158 -11.87 26.80 10.45
CA GLN A 158 -11.94 28.07 11.17
C GLN A 158 -13.10 27.98 12.17
N GLU A 159 -12.95 27.23 13.25
CA GLU A 159 -13.68 27.51 14.49
C GLU A 159 -12.78 27.23 15.69
N PRO A 160 -12.53 28.21 16.57
CA PRO A 160 -12.02 27.91 17.90
C PRO A 160 -13.14 27.16 18.63
N ASN A 161 -12.91 25.88 18.97
CA ASN A 161 -13.71 25.24 20.00
C ASN A 161 -13.42 25.96 21.33
N ILE A 162 -14.18 27.02 21.59
CA ILE A 162 -14.45 27.48 22.96
C ILE A 162 -15.43 26.45 23.52
N ALA A 163 -14.90 25.30 23.95
CA ALA A 163 -15.65 24.43 24.82
C ALA A 163 -15.59 25.05 26.22
N GLN A 164 -16.65 25.79 26.57
CA GLN A 164 -17.07 25.91 27.95
C GLN A 164 -17.49 24.52 28.43
N PHE A 165 -16.74 23.97 29.38
CA PHE A 165 -17.26 23.27 30.57
C PHE A 165 -16.25 23.46 31.69
#